data_AF-A0A524E497-F1
#
_entry.id   AF-A0A524E497-F1
#
_cell.length_a   1.000
_cell.length_b   1.000
_cell.length_c   1.000
_cell.angle_alpha   90.00
_cell.angle_beta   90.00
_cell.angle_gamma   90.00
#
_symmetry.space_group_name_H-M   'P 1'
#
loop_
_entity.id
_entity.type
_entity.pdbx_description
1 polymer ?
#
loop_
_entity_poly.entity_id
_entity_poly.type
_entity_poly.pdbx_seq_one_letter_code
_entity_poly.pdbx_strand_id
1 'polypeptide(L)'
;MTEDKQKDQDTEKDEEQKINNSENETTEEEAKREESKAKFTFKCTRCDKCCLERGPIPITISDLELWARNGVIANFLPYLDIYNKPDGGMDLILKPLAPAKEGEEAQPGSLKEVPIKELLQEKCPLYNKEQKKCLVYENRPLSCRTYPLEFDGKNFSVVDVDCPGVGEEGMTKEELKEMRDTAKRMYYELTRIRIALPVLNQIITGNFMRTLMQQQMEVMSSLSEEDKEKLDEILKKGQETNE
;
A
#
# COMPACT_ATOMS: atom_id res chain seq x y z
N MET A 1 -3.99 -93.44 -1.20
CA MET A 1 -4.04 -93.71 -2.64
C MET A 1 -5.06 -92.75 -3.22
N THR A 2 -4.64 -91.97 -4.23
CA THR A 2 -5.44 -91.44 -5.35
C THR A 2 -6.62 -90.53 -5.01
N GLU A 3 -6.53 -89.22 -5.32
CA GLU A 3 -7.02 -88.60 -6.60
C GLU A 3 -8.56 -88.53 -6.62
N ASP A 4 -9.28 -87.49 -7.05
CA ASP A 4 -9.04 -86.17 -7.65
C ASP A 4 -10.44 -85.53 -7.82
N LYS A 5 -10.51 -84.26 -8.27
CA LYS A 5 -11.68 -83.47 -8.77
C LYS A 5 -12.15 -82.27 -7.91
N GLN A 6 -11.37 -81.20 -7.92
CA GLN A 6 -11.44 -80.05 -8.85
C GLN A 6 -12.81 -79.41 -9.19
N LYS A 7 -12.92 -78.10 -8.85
CA LYS A 7 -13.73 -76.96 -9.36
C LYS A 7 -14.15 -76.12 -8.14
N ASP A 8 -13.76 -74.86 -7.94
CA ASP A 8 -13.78 -73.73 -8.86
C ASP A 8 -12.59 -72.76 -8.59
N GLN A 9 -11.83 -72.46 -9.64
CA GLN A 9 -11.08 -71.22 -9.83
C GLN A 9 -11.81 -70.47 -10.93
N ASP A 10 -12.04 -69.17 -10.74
CA ASP A 10 -12.06 -68.11 -11.76
C ASP A 10 -13.01 -67.00 -11.31
N THR A 11 -12.47 -66.01 -10.58
CA THR A 11 -12.85 -64.58 -10.57
C THR A 11 -12.33 -63.90 -9.31
N GLU A 12 -11.01 -63.69 -9.17
CA GLU A 12 -10.52 -62.74 -8.12
C GLU A 12 -9.02 -62.37 -8.25
N LYS A 13 -8.42 -62.37 -9.45
CA LYS A 13 -6.98 -62.04 -9.59
C LYS A 13 -6.60 -61.00 -10.65
N ASP A 14 -7.54 -60.41 -11.37
CA ASP A 14 -7.24 -59.42 -12.41
C ASP A 14 -7.54 -57.95 -12.05
N GLU A 15 -8.05 -57.66 -10.85
CA GLU A 15 -8.28 -56.26 -10.41
C GLU A 15 -7.20 -55.68 -9.48
N GLU A 16 -6.35 -56.51 -8.84
CA GLU A 16 -5.31 -56.00 -7.94
C GLU A 16 -4.00 -55.58 -8.64
N GLN A 17 -3.83 -55.83 -9.94
CA GLN A 17 -2.62 -55.44 -10.68
C GLN A 17 -2.76 -54.20 -11.57
N LYS A 18 -3.93 -53.53 -11.60
CA LYS A 18 -4.11 -52.24 -12.30
C LYS A 18 -4.18 -51.01 -11.39
N ILE A 19 -4.24 -51.18 -10.08
CA ILE A 19 -4.29 -50.06 -9.12
C ILE A 19 -2.86 -49.63 -8.69
N ASN A 20 -1.89 -50.55 -8.69
CA ASN A 20 -0.54 -50.28 -8.20
C ASN A 20 0.42 -49.61 -9.21
N ASN A 21 -0.01 -49.38 -10.46
CA ASN A 21 0.82 -48.73 -11.48
C ASN A 21 0.39 -47.30 -11.84
N SER A 22 -0.73 -46.77 -11.29
CA SER A 22 -1.13 -45.37 -11.51
C SER A 22 -0.81 -44.43 -10.33
N GLU A 23 -0.41 -44.97 -9.18
CA GLU A 23 -0.06 -44.19 -7.98
C GLU A 23 1.45 -43.84 -7.90
N ASN A 24 2.30 -44.54 -8.67
CA ASN A 24 3.75 -44.30 -8.68
C ASN A 24 4.22 -43.32 -9.78
N GLU A 25 3.43 -43.09 -10.84
CA GLU A 25 3.78 -42.08 -11.86
C GLU A 25 3.29 -40.67 -11.48
N THR A 26 2.25 -40.57 -10.65
CA THR A 26 1.69 -39.28 -10.18
C THR A 26 2.53 -38.65 -9.06
N THR A 27 3.27 -39.44 -8.29
CA THR A 27 4.11 -38.96 -7.18
C THR A 27 5.46 -38.41 -7.64
N GLU A 28 6.06 -38.93 -8.72
CA GLU A 28 7.34 -38.42 -9.23
C GLU A 28 7.21 -37.12 -10.05
N GLU A 29 6.11 -36.93 -10.80
CA GLU A 29 5.88 -35.68 -11.52
C GLU A 29 5.43 -34.53 -10.60
N GLU A 30 4.69 -34.82 -9.52
CA GLU A 30 4.35 -33.82 -8.50
C GLU A 30 5.58 -33.46 -7.65
N ALA A 31 6.44 -34.43 -7.31
CA ALA A 31 7.71 -34.16 -6.63
C ALA A 31 8.69 -33.34 -7.52
N LYS A 32 8.80 -33.63 -8.81
CA LYS A 32 9.61 -32.83 -9.76
C LYS A 32 9.04 -31.44 -10.02
N ARG A 33 7.71 -31.25 -9.91
CA ARG A 33 7.09 -29.92 -9.99
C ARG A 33 7.27 -29.10 -8.71
N GLU A 34 7.42 -29.73 -7.56
CA GLU A 34 7.79 -29.05 -6.31
C GLU A 34 9.29 -28.66 -6.27
N GLU A 35 10.17 -29.42 -6.92
CA GLU A 35 11.62 -29.17 -6.94
C GLU A 35 12.06 -27.95 -7.76
N SER A 36 11.19 -27.30 -8.54
CA SER A 36 11.56 -26.13 -9.36
C SER A 36 10.96 -24.79 -8.92
N LYS A 37 10.14 -24.76 -7.85
CA LYS A 37 9.78 -23.48 -7.23
C LYS A 37 10.94 -23.04 -6.35
N ALA A 38 11.85 -22.25 -6.93
CA ALA A 38 12.93 -21.60 -6.19
C ALA A 38 12.40 -21.08 -4.85
N LYS A 39 12.93 -21.62 -3.75
CA LYS A 39 12.50 -21.28 -2.40
C LYS A 39 12.80 -19.80 -2.16
N PHE A 40 11.75 -18.98 -2.09
CA PHE A 40 11.90 -17.56 -1.78
C PHE A 40 12.60 -17.39 -0.43
N THR A 41 13.68 -16.60 -0.43
CA THR A 41 14.41 -16.14 0.75
C THR A 41 14.67 -14.65 0.59
N PHE A 42 14.63 -13.93 1.71
CA PHE A 42 14.82 -12.48 1.71
C PHE A 42 15.44 -11.99 3.00
N LYS A 43 16.44 -11.11 2.86
CA LYS A 43 17.02 -10.33 3.96
C LYS A 43 17.26 -8.90 3.51
N CYS A 44 16.61 -7.93 4.15
CA CYS A 44 16.81 -6.52 3.80
C CYS A 44 18.25 -6.08 4.09
N THR A 45 19.01 -5.73 3.05
CA THR A 45 20.41 -5.28 3.14
C THR A 45 20.55 -3.77 3.34
N ARG A 46 19.43 -3.05 3.50
CA ARG A 46 19.38 -1.58 3.57
C ARG A 46 20.05 -0.89 2.36
N CYS A 47 19.92 -1.51 1.19
CA CYS A 47 20.52 -1.10 -0.08
C CYS A 47 19.95 0.17 -0.72
N ASP A 48 19.09 0.92 -0.02
CA ASP A 48 18.38 2.14 -0.46
C ASP A 48 17.55 2.13 -1.76
N LYS A 49 17.68 1.12 -2.63
CA LYS A 49 16.95 0.98 -3.90
C LYS A 49 15.44 1.21 -3.75
N CYS A 50 14.80 0.53 -2.81
CA CYS A 50 13.36 0.68 -2.58
C CYS A 50 12.95 2.06 -2.02
N CYS A 51 13.88 2.81 -1.41
CA CYS A 51 13.61 4.18 -0.97
C CYS A 51 13.78 5.20 -2.11
N LEU A 52 14.65 4.89 -3.07
CA LEU A 52 14.98 5.77 -4.20
C LEU A 52 14.07 5.58 -5.41
N GLU A 53 13.60 4.35 -5.65
CA GLU A 53 12.92 3.97 -6.89
C GLU A 53 11.41 3.73 -6.71
N ARG A 54 10.99 3.29 -5.52
CA ARG A 54 9.60 2.92 -5.25
C ARG A 54 8.78 4.12 -4.78
N GLY A 55 7.75 4.48 -5.53
CA GLY A 55 6.76 5.47 -5.12
C GLY A 55 5.61 5.59 -6.12
N PRO A 56 4.43 6.05 -5.68
CA PRO A 56 4.09 6.52 -4.33
C PRO A 56 3.99 5.39 -3.30
N ILE A 57 4.31 5.68 -2.03
CA ILE A 57 4.23 4.69 -0.93
C ILE A 57 2.82 4.71 -0.35
N PRO A 58 2.04 3.63 -0.49
CA PRO A 58 0.69 3.58 0.06
C PRO A 58 0.73 3.37 1.57
N ILE A 59 -0.19 4.05 2.25
CA ILE A 59 -0.37 4.10 3.70
C ILE A 59 -1.72 3.48 4.05
N THR A 60 -1.71 2.74 5.16
CA THR A 60 -2.89 2.07 5.71
C THR A 60 -3.30 2.69 7.04
N ILE A 61 -4.50 2.36 7.52
CA ILE A 61 -4.94 2.77 8.87
C ILE A 61 -3.99 2.19 9.93
N SER A 62 -3.55 0.95 9.75
CA SER A 62 -2.54 0.32 10.61
C SER A 62 -1.22 1.11 10.72
N ASP A 63 -0.84 1.87 9.70
CA ASP A 63 0.35 2.72 9.74
C ASP A 63 0.10 3.97 10.60
N LEU A 64 -1.06 4.60 10.45
CA LEU A 64 -1.48 5.71 11.30
C LEU A 64 -1.54 5.29 12.78
N GLU A 65 -2.08 4.10 13.06
CA GLU A 65 -2.12 3.54 14.41
C GLU A 65 -0.72 3.30 14.97
N LEU A 66 0.20 2.73 14.17
CA LEU A 66 1.59 2.52 14.56
C LEU A 66 2.24 3.85 14.95
N TRP A 67 2.11 4.87 14.11
CA TRP A 67 2.74 6.17 14.36
C TRP A 67 2.11 6.91 15.55
N ALA A 68 0.80 6.79 15.74
CA ALA A 68 0.11 7.35 16.90
C ALA A 68 0.58 6.69 18.20
N ARG A 69 0.62 5.34 18.23
CA ARG A 69 1.11 4.57 19.40
C ARG A 69 2.55 4.89 19.75
N ASN A 70 3.38 5.15 18.73
CA ASN A 70 4.78 5.49 18.92
C ASN A 70 5.02 6.99 19.15
N GLY A 71 3.97 7.82 19.19
CA GLY A 71 4.08 9.27 19.45
C GLY A 71 4.76 10.06 18.33
N VAL A 72 4.81 9.53 17.11
CA VAL A 72 5.54 10.11 15.97
C VAL A 72 4.64 10.58 14.83
N ILE A 73 3.32 10.42 14.93
CA ILE A 73 2.36 10.73 13.86
C ILE A 73 2.51 12.16 13.30
N ALA A 74 2.81 13.14 14.15
CA ALA A 74 3.00 14.53 13.73
C ALA A 74 4.12 14.70 12.68
N ASN A 75 5.14 13.83 12.72
CA ASN A 75 6.25 13.84 11.76
C ASN A 75 5.83 13.38 10.35
N PHE A 76 4.71 12.66 10.24
CA PHE A 76 4.21 12.12 8.97
C PHE A 76 3.12 12.99 8.34
N LEU A 77 2.36 13.76 9.14
CA LEU A 77 1.23 14.56 8.67
C LEU A 77 1.52 15.44 7.45
N PRO A 78 2.66 16.16 7.35
CA PRO A 78 2.94 17.01 6.19
C PRO A 78 3.05 16.24 4.87
N TYR A 79 3.35 14.94 4.94
CA TYR A 79 3.56 14.09 3.79
C TYR A 79 2.32 13.26 3.41
N LEU A 80 1.23 13.33 4.19
CA LEU A 80 0.04 12.54 3.90
C LEU A 80 -0.83 13.24 2.86
N ASP A 81 -1.20 12.50 1.81
CA ASP A 81 -2.12 12.98 0.78
C ASP A 81 -3.03 11.86 0.26
N ILE A 82 -4.18 12.24 -0.28
CA ILE A 82 -5.10 11.32 -0.96
C ILE A 82 -4.75 11.30 -2.44
N TYR A 83 -4.37 10.12 -2.94
CA TYR A 83 -4.12 9.89 -4.35
C TYR A 83 -5.32 9.26 -5.04
N ASN A 84 -5.88 9.99 -6.01
CA ASN A 84 -6.89 9.48 -6.93
C ASN A 84 -6.20 8.69 -8.04
N LYS A 85 -6.42 7.38 -8.05
CA LYS A 85 -5.87 6.49 -9.07
C LYS A 85 -6.68 6.60 -10.37
N PRO A 86 -6.05 6.30 -11.54
CA PRO A 86 -6.76 6.29 -12.82
C PRO A 86 -7.92 5.28 -12.91
N ASP A 87 -7.90 4.24 -12.07
CA ASP A 87 -8.96 3.22 -11.97
C ASP A 87 -10.17 3.68 -11.13
N GLY A 88 -10.16 4.93 -10.64
CA GLY A 88 -11.20 5.49 -9.77
C GLY A 88 -11.04 5.13 -8.28
N GLY A 89 -10.03 4.35 -7.92
CA GLY A 89 -9.71 4.06 -6.52
C GLY A 89 -9.01 5.25 -5.84
N MET A 90 -9.11 5.31 -4.51
CA MET A 90 -8.35 6.26 -3.69
C MET A 90 -7.40 5.55 -2.74
N ASP A 91 -6.16 6.00 -2.70
CA ASP A 91 -5.14 5.53 -1.77
C ASP A 91 -4.66 6.71 -0.90
N LEU A 92 -4.43 6.46 0.39
CA LEU A 92 -3.65 7.36 1.23
C LEU A 92 -2.17 7.09 0.93
N ILE A 93 -1.38 8.13 0.66
CA ILE A 93 0.03 7.99 0.27
C ILE A 93 0.96 8.91 1.05
N LEU A 94 2.26 8.61 1.00
CA LEU A 94 3.30 9.59 1.28
C LEU A 94 3.65 10.38 0.01
N LYS A 95 3.41 11.69 0.05
CA LYS A 95 3.71 12.66 -0.98
C LYS A 95 4.94 13.49 -0.58
N PRO A 96 5.91 13.70 -1.49
CA PRO A 96 6.99 14.64 -1.24
C PRO A 96 6.49 16.08 -1.14
N LEU A 97 7.10 16.82 -0.22
CA LEU A 97 6.88 18.26 -0.13
C LEU A 97 7.56 18.94 -1.32
N ALA A 98 6.89 19.94 -1.90
CA ALA A 98 7.54 20.81 -2.87
C ALA A 98 8.77 21.45 -2.21
N PRO A 99 9.94 21.52 -2.88
CA PRO A 99 11.05 22.29 -2.35
C PRO A 99 10.60 23.73 -2.18
N ALA A 100 10.87 24.31 -1.01
CA ALA A 100 10.68 25.74 -0.80
C ALA A 100 11.57 26.47 -1.82
N LYS A 101 10.96 27.28 -2.69
CA LYS A 101 11.74 28.18 -3.54
C LYS A 101 12.48 29.14 -2.62
N GLU A 102 13.80 29.24 -2.75
CA GLU A 102 14.61 30.20 -1.99
C GLU A 102 14.04 31.60 -2.18
N GLY A 103 13.59 32.22 -1.08
CA GLY A 103 13.03 33.58 -1.06
C GLY A 103 11.50 33.70 -0.96
N GLU A 104 10.72 32.61 -1.04
CA GLU A 104 9.31 32.63 -0.66
C GLU A 104 9.18 32.16 0.80
N GLU A 105 8.80 33.07 1.71
CA GLU A 105 8.34 32.68 3.05
C GLU A 105 7.24 31.63 2.90
N ALA A 106 7.40 30.48 3.53
CA ALA A 106 6.39 29.43 3.56
C ALA A 106 5.13 29.99 4.24
N GLN A 107 4.20 30.51 3.44
CA GLN A 107 2.91 30.95 3.96
C GLN A 107 2.18 29.73 4.53
N PRO A 108 1.75 29.77 5.80
CA PRO A 108 0.94 28.70 6.36
C PRO A 108 -0.35 28.61 5.55
N GLY A 109 -0.51 27.53 4.77
CA GLY A 109 -1.71 27.28 3.97
C GLY A 109 -1.52 27.27 2.45
N SER A 110 -0.35 27.65 1.91
CA SER A 110 -0.10 27.47 0.47
C SER A 110 0.45 26.08 0.16
N LEU A 111 -0.39 25.05 0.30
CA LEU A 111 -0.16 23.75 -0.34
C LEU A 111 -0.37 23.96 -1.86
N LYS A 112 0.64 24.51 -2.56
CA LYS A 112 0.62 24.55 -4.02
C LYS A 112 0.54 23.09 -4.50
N GLU A 113 -0.55 22.73 -5.18
CA GLU A 113 -0.72 21.41 -5.78
C GLU A 113 0.37 21.20 -6.84
N VAL A 114 1.44 20.51 -6.46
CA VAL A 114 2.44 20.07 -7.43
C VAL A 114 1.83 18.90 -8.21
N PRO A 115 1.78 18.96 -9.55
CA PRO A 115 1.35 17.82 -10.35
C PRO A 115 2.17 16.59 -9.98
N ILE A 116 1.53 15.44 -9.76
CA ILE A 116 2.20 14.20 -9.32
C ILE A 116 3.34 13.78 -10.26
N LYS A 117 3.30 14.20 -11.53
CA LYS A 117 4.39 14.03 -12.52
C LYS A 117 5.67 14.81 -12.19
N GLU A 118 5.62 15.91 -11.45
CA GLU A 118 6.80 16.70 -11.07
C GLU A 118 7.43 16.22 -9.76
N LEU A 119 6.67 15.47 -8.95
CA LEU A 119 7.17 14.78 -7.74
C LEU A 119 7.98 13.50 -8.07
N LEU A 120 8.25 13.23 -9.35
CA LEU A 120 8.83 11.97 -9.82
C LEU A 120 10.32 11.78 -9.49
N GLN A 121 11.04 12.83 -9.06
CA GLN A 121 12.46 12.70 -8.66
C GLN A 121 12.65 12.27 -7.19
N GLU A 122 11.64 12.45 -6.34
CA GLU A 122 11.71 12.05 -4.93
C GLU A 122 10.63 11.01 -4.64
N LYS A 123 11.00 9.74 -4.62
CA LYS A 123 10.03 8.65 -4.46
C LYS A 123 9.56 8.49 -3.01
N CYS A 124 10.50 8.54 -2.05
CA CYS A 124 10.23 8.45 -0.62
C CYS A 124 10.64 9.75 0.09
N PRO A 125 9.70 10.53 0.65
CA PRO A 125 10.03 11.78 1.34
C PRO A 125 10.75 11.60 2.69
N LEU A 126 10.83 10.36 3.19
CA LEU A 126 11.39 10.03 4.50
C LEU A 126 12.77 9.35 4.38
N TYR A 127 13.38 9.40 3.20
CA TYR A 127 14.74 8.91 2.96
C TYR A 127 15.72 10.08 2.87
N ASN A 128 16.76 10.06 3.70
CA ASN A 128 17.83 11.03 3.64
C ASN A 128 18.91 10.54 2.65
N LYS A 129 19.03 11.23 1.51
CA LYS A 129 19.97 10.90 0.42
C LYS A 129 21.43 11.11 0.81
N GLU A 130 21.73 12.14 1.60
CA GLU A 130 23.10 12.46 2.03
C GLU A 130 23.66 11.40 2.97
N GLN A 131 22.85 11.01 3.96
CA GLN A 131 23.20 10.03 4.98
C GLN A 131 22.88 8.60 4.56
N LYS A 132 22.31 8.43 3.37
CA LYS A 132 21.83 7.16 2.80
C LYS A 132 21.01 6.32 3.77
N LYS A 133 20.05 6.95 4.47
CA LYS A 133 19.30 6.29 5.55
C LYS A 133 17.81 6.60 5.50
N CYS A 134 17.01 5.58 5.84
CA CYS A 134 15.58 5.77 6.11
C CYS A 134 15.41 6.42 7.48
N LEU A 135 14.77 7.59 7.53
CA LEU A 135 14.55 8.34 8.78
C LEU A 135 13.51 7.68 9.68
N VAL A 136 12.73 6.74 9.14
CA VAL A 136 11.61 6.08 9.81
C VAL A 136 11.76 4.57 9.81
N TYR A 137 12.99 4.03 9.80
CA TYR A 137 13.23 2.59 9.64
C TYR A 137 12.45 1.71 10.63
N GLU A 138 12.38 2.12 11.90
CA GLU A 138 11.62 1.43 12.96
C GLU A 138 10.10 1.67 12.87
N ASN A 139 9.69 2.74 12.19
CA ASN A 139 8.30 3.18 12.02
C ASN A 139 7.82 3.02 10.56
N ARG A 140 8.45 2.11 9.81
CA ARG A 140 8.19 1.95 8.38
C ARG A 140 6.72 1.58 8.13
N PRO A 141 6.09 2.17 7.11
CA PRO A 141 4.78 1.74 6.65
C PRO A 141 4.75 0.24 6.35
N LEU A 142 3.57 -0.35 6.41
CA LEU A 142 3.33 -1.75 6.13
C LEU A 142 3.81 -2.12 4.71
N SER A 143 3.57 -1.25 3.72
CA SER A 143 4.10 -1.40 2.34
C SER A 143 5.62 -1.55 2.29
N CYS A 144 6.35 -0.83 3.13
CA CYS A 144 7.81 -0.89 3.21
C CYS A 144 8.30 -2.13 3.98
N ARG A 145 7.51 -2.64 4.93
CA ARG A 145 7.82 -3.86 5.69
C ARG A 145 7.56 -5.13 4.90
N THR A 146 6.61 -5.12 3.97
CA THR A 146 6.29 -6.29 3.13
C THR A 146 7.24 -6.47 1.96
N TYR A 147 7.91 -5.41 1.52
CA TYR A 147 8.77 -5.45 0.34
C TYR A 147 9.92 -6.47 0.48
N PRO A 148 10.24 -7.25 -0.57
CA PRO A 148 9.67 -7.22 -1.93
C PRO A 148 8.52 -8.20 -2.17
N LEU A 149 7.93 -8.77 -1.11
CA LEU A 149 6.85 -9.74 -1.21
C LEU A 149 5.48 -9.05 -1.22
N GLU A 150 4.65 -9.37 -2.20
CA GLU A 150 3.25 -8.93 -2.26
C GLU A 150 2.29 -10.11 -2.28
N PHE A 151 1.05 -9.85 -1.88
CA PHE A 151 -0.05 -10.80 -1.90
C PHE A 151 -1.23 -10.17 -2.63
N ASP A 152 -1.75 -10.86 -3.65
CA ASP A 152 -2.83 -10.36 -4.51
C ASP A 152 -4.23 -10.78 -4.04
N GLY A 153 -4.34 -11.42 -2.87
CA GLY A 153 -5.56 -12.04 -2.37
C GLY A 153 -5.60 -13.56 -2.55
N LYS A 154 -4.76 -14.11 -3.45
CA LYS A 154 -4.68 -15.54 -3.74
C LYS A 154 -3.24 -16.07 -3.75
N ASN A 155 -2.33 -15.37 -4.43
CA ASN A 155 -0.95 -15.76 -4.66
C ASN A 155 0.01 -14.75 -4.05
N PHE A 156 1.22 -15.24 -3.75
CA PHE A 156 2.36 -14.39 -3.42
C PHE A 156 3.19 -14.14 -4.67
N SER A 157 3.71 -12.93 -4.80
CA SER A 157 4.65 -12.56 -5.88
C SER A 157 5.78 -11.68 -5.34
N VAL A 158 6.92 -11.72 -6.03
CA VAL A 158 8.07 -10.84 -5.74
C VAL A 158 8.03 -9.70 -6.74
N VAL A 159 7.81 -8.48 -6.25
CA VAL A 159 7.65 -7.31 -7.13
C VAL A 159 8.95 -6.69 -7.59
N ASP A 160 10.07 -7.01 -6.92
CA ASP A 160 11.41 -6.62 -7.36
C ASP A 160 12.35 -7.81 -7.16
N VAL A 161 12.52 -8.56 -8.25
CA VAL A 161 13.43 -9.70 -8.33
C VAL A 161 14.90 -9.28 -8.28
N ASP A 162 15.19 -8.04 -8.67
CA ASP A 162 16.53 -7.44 -8.68
C ASP A 162 16.84 -6.74 -7.35
N CYS A 163 16.03 -6.95 -6.31
CA CYS A 163 16.33 -6.45 -4.99
C CYS A 163 17.53 -7.23 -4.43
N PRO A 164 18.63 -6.56 -4.00
CA PRO A 164 19.81 -7.24 -3.47
C PRO A 164 19.57 -8.12 -2.24
N GLY A 165 18.42 -7.97 -1.58
CA GLY A 165 18.06 -8.83 -0.45
C GLY A 165 17.39 -10.14 -0.86
N VAL A 166 16.96 -10.30 -2.11
CA VAL A 166 16.29 -11.50 -2.62
C VAL A 166 17.36 -12.55 -2.93
N GLY A 167 17.13 -13.78 -2.47
CA GLY A 167 18.11 -14.85 -2.63
C GLY A 167 19.19 -14.88 -1.55
N GLU A 168 19.27 -13.85 -0.71
CA GLU A 168 20.19 -13.83 0.44
C GLU A 168 19.88 -14.94 1.43
N GLU A 169 20.95 -15.57 1.93
CA GLU A 169 20.84 -16.66 2.89
C GLU A 169 20.47 -16.15 4.30
N GLY A 170 19.91 -17.06 5.11
CA GLY A 170 19.65 -16.81 6.53
C GLY A 170 18.20 -16.50 6.89
N MET A 171 17.26 -16.55 5.95
CA MET A 171 15.82 -16.47 6.28
C MET A 171 15.32 -17.79 6.88
N THR A 172 14.78 -17.70 8.09
CA THR A 172 14.12 -18.81 8.80
C THR A 172 12.70 -19.05 8.28
N LYS A 173 12.11 -20.21 8.63
CA LYS A 173 10.72 -20.51 8.27
C LYS A 173 9.73 -19.56 8.96
N GLU A 174 10.07 -19.14 10.16
CA GLU A 174 9.32 -18.22 11.01
C GLU A 174 9.32 -16.81 10.39
N GLU A 175 10.48 -16.30 9.98
CA GLU A 175 10.59 -15.01 9.27
C GLU A 175 9.82 -15.03 7.94
N LEU A 176 9.91 -16.13 7.19
CA LEU A 176 9.14 -16.30 5.96
C LEU A 176 7.62 -16.27 6.22
N LYS A 177 7.18 -16.90 7.31
CA LYS A 177 5.78 -16.89 7.73
C LYS A 177 5.35 -15.47 8.12
N GLU A 178 6.14 -14.77 8.93
CA GLU A 178 5.87 -13.39 9.34
C GLU A 178 5.78 -12.45 8.13
N MET A 179 6.68 -12.59 7.16
CA MET A 179 6.67 -11.78 5.94
C MET A 179 5.40 -12.04 5.12
N ARG A 180 4.97 -13.30 4.99
CA ARG A 180 3.71 -13.67 4.32
C ARG A 180 2.48 -13.13 5.05
N ASP A 181 2.47 -13.20 6.37
CA ASP A 181 1.37 -12.67 7.20
C ASP A 181 1.30 -11.15 7.10
N THR A 182 2.45 -10.48 7.06
CA THR A 182 2.55 -9.03 6.82
C THR A 182 2.04 -8.66 5.42
N ALA A 183 2.40 -9.42 4.38
CA ALA A 183 1.93 -9.20 3.01
C ALA A 183 0.41 -9.39 2.88
N LYS A 184 -0.15 -10.42 3.51
CA LYS A 184 -1.59 -10.62 3.62
C LYS A 184 -2.27 -9.45 4.33
N ARG A 185 -1.73 -9.03 5.48
CA ARG A 185 -2.25 -7.88 6.23
C ARG A 185 -2.26 -6.63 5.36
N MET A 186 -1.21 -6.38 4.59
CA MET A 186 -1.14 -5.24 3.67
C MET A 186 -2.26 -5.26 2.64
N TYR A 187 -2.50 -6.41 2.01
CA TYR A 187 -3.60 -6.57 1.05
C TYR A 187 -4.96 -6.24 1.67
N TYR A 188 -5.25 -6.80 2.85
CA TYR A 188 -6.54 -6.57 3.52
C TYR A 188 -6.71 -5.13 4.01
N GLU A 189 -5.66 -4.53 4.55
CA GLU A 189 -5.68 -3.12 5.01
C GLU A 189 -5.83 -2.15 3.84
N LEU A 190 -5.16 -2.40 2.71
CA LEU A 190 -5.38 -1.64 1.48
C LEU A 190 -6.79 -1.79 0.95
N THR A 191 -7.33 -3.00 0.95
CA THR A 191 -8.71 -3.24 0.54
C THR A 191 -9.68 -2.44 1.43
N ARG A 192 -9.47 -2.49 2.75
CA ARG A 192 -10.28 -1.78 3.73
C ARG A 192 -10.23 -0.26 3.53
N ILE A 193 -9.02 0.32 3.40
CA ILE A 193 -8.90 1.78 3.25
C ILE A 193 -9.46 2.24 1.90
N ARG A 194 -9.27 1.48 0.81
CA ARG A 194 -9.84 1.82 -0.52
C ARG A 194 -11.36 1.84 -0.53
N ILE A 195 -12.01 1.02 0.30
CA ILE A 195 -13.46 1.02 0.47
C ILE A 195 -13.90 2.18 1.38
N ALA A 196 -13.21 2.39 2.51
CA ALA A 196 -13.61 3.35 3.53
C ALA A 196 -13.31 4.81 3.16
N LEU A 197 -12.15 5.06 2.55
CA LEU A 197 -11.63 6.40 2.28
C LEU A 197 -12.57 7.25 1.40
N PRO A 198 -13.19 6.74 0.32
CA PRO A 198 -14.18 7.51 -0.43
C PRO A 198 -15.37 7.98 0.39
N VAL A 199 -15.91 7.07 1.21
CA VAL A 199 -17.06 7.37 2.07
C VAL A 199 -16.67 8.42 3.12
N LEU A 200 -15.51 8.24 3.77
CA LEU A 200 -15.01 9.18 4.76
C LEU A 200 -14.73 10.55 4.14
N ASN A 201 -14.10 10.60 2.96
CA ASN A 201 -13.79 11.84 2.27
C ASN A 201 -15.08 12.61 1.91
N GLN A 202 -16.11 11.91 1.44
CA GLN A 202 -17.41 12.51 1.13
C GLN A 202 -18.10 13.08 2.38
N ILE A 203 -18.09 12.34 3.50
CA ILE A 203 -18.67 12.80 4.77
C ILE A 203 -17.92 14.02 5.30
N ILE A 204 -16.59 13.96 5.33
CA ILE A 204 -15.73 15.04 5.86
C ILE A 204 -15.91 16.30 5.01
N THR A 205 -15.79 16.18 3.69
CA THR A 205 -15.94 17.33 2.78
C THR A 205 -17.35 17.92 2.86
N GLY A 206 -18.39 17.08 2.88
CA GLY A 206 -19.77 17.54 2.98
C GLY A 206 -20.05 18.28 4.29
N ASN A 207 -19.54 17.77 5.42
CA ASN A 207 -19.67 18.42 6.72
C ASN A 207 -18.88 19.73 6.77
N PHE A 208 -17.65 19.74 6.25
CA PHE A 208 -16.81 20.93 6.18
C PHE A 208 -17.48 22.05 5.37
N MET A 209 -17.99 21.73 4.18
CA MET A 209 -18.70 22.71 3.34
C MET A 209 -19.96 23.25 4.03
N ARG A 210 -20.70 22.40 4.75
CA ARG A 210 -21.85 22.84 5.54
C ARG A 210 -21.44 23.80 6.65
N THR A 211 -20.41 23.49 7.41
CA THR A 211 -19.88 24.35 8.47
C THR A 211 -19.39 25.68 7.90
N LEU A 212 -18.69 25.66 6.76
CA LEU A 212 -18.24 26.87 6.07
C LEU A 212 -19.42 27.73 5.62
N MET A 213 -20.45 27.14 5.01
CA MET A 213 -21.67 27.86 4.62
C MET A 213 -22.39 28.49 5.82
N GLN A 214 -22.48 27.78 6.94
CA GLN A 214 -23.07 28.30 8.18
C GLN A 214 -22.30 29.51 8.70
N GLN A 215 -20.97 29.42 8.75
CA GLN A 215 -20.11 30.53 9.17
C GLN A 215 -20.26 31.73 8.23
N GLN A 216 -20.31 31.52 6.92
CA GLN A 216 -20.53 32.61 5.95
C GLN A 216 -21.90 33.27 6.13
N MET A 217 -22.97 32.48 6.34
CA MET A 217 -24.30 33.03 6.59
C MET A 217 -24.36 33.83 7.90
N GLU A 218 -23.73 33.34 8.97
CA GLU A 218 -23.69 34.02 10.26
C GLU A 218 -22.95 35.36 10.17
N VAL A 219 -21.79 35.39 9.51
CA VAL A 219 -21.04 36.62 9.24
C VAL A 219 -21.91 37.58 8.41
N MET A 220 -22.48 37.13 7.29
CA MET A 220 -23.35 37.98 6.46
C MET A 220 -24.56 38.55 7.21
N SER A 221 -25.13 37.78 8.14
CA SER A 221 -26.28 38.21 8.96
C SER A 221 -25.91 39.18 10.08
N SER A 222 -24.65 39.19 10.52
CA SER A 222 -24.14 40.04 11.61
C SER A 222 -23.44 41.31 11.13
N LEU A 223 -23.20 41.45 9.83
CA LEU A 223 -22.67 42.68 9.23
C LEU A 223 -23.70 43.81 9.24
N SER A 224 -23.22 45.02 9.52
CA SER A 224 -24.03 46.24 9.38
C SER A 224 -24.27 46.55 7.89
N GLU A 225 -25.29 47.34 7.58
CA GLU A 225 -25.57 47.73 6.18
C GLU A 225 -24.39 48.48 5.55
N GLU A 226 -23.63 49.27 6.33
CA GLU A 226 -22.42 49.96 5.86
C GLU A 226 -21.28 48.97 5.53
N ASP A 227 -21.15 47.89 6.28
CA ASP A 227 -20.14 46.85 6.03
C ASP A 227 -20.50 45.97 4.83
N LYS A 228 -21.80 45.73 4.59
CA LYS A 228 -22.30 45.03 3.40
C LYS A 228 -22.04 45.84 2.13
N GLU A 229 -22.29 47.14 2.15
CA GLU A 229 -22.02 48.03 1.01
C GLU A 229 -20.51 48.06 0.67
N LYS A 230 -19.64 48.13 1.68
CA LYS A 230 -18.18 48.07 1.48
C LYS A 230 -17.74 46.73 0.87
N LEU A 231 -18.33 45.62 1.31
CA LEU A 231 -18.08 44.28 0.75
C LEU A 231 -18.51 44.18 -0.71
N ASP A 232 -19.70 44.68 -1.05
CA ASP A 232 -20.20 44.70 -2.44
C ASP A 232 -19.33 45.58 -3.35
N GLU A 233 -18.81 46.70 -2.84
CA GLU A 233 -17.91 47.57 -3.58
C GLU A 233 -16.54 46.90 -3.86
N ILE A 234 -16.01 46.16 -2.89
CA ILE A 234 -14.76 45.38 -3.04
C ILE A 234 -14.95 44.23 -4.04
N LEU A 235 -16.07 43.52 -3.98
CA LEU A 235 -16.39 42.41 -4.89
C LEU A 235 -16.52 42.89 -6.35
N LYS A 236 -17.19 44.03 -6.58
CA LYS A 236 -17.29 44.63 -7.92
C LYS A 236 -15.93 45.08 -8.47
N LYS A 237 -15.12 45.75 -7.64
CA LYS A 237 -13.76 46.18 -8.05
C LYS A 237 -12.86 44.99 -8.40
N GLY A 238 -12.98 43.86 -7.69
CA GLY A 238 -12.22 42.64 -7.99
C GLY A 238 -12.62 41.94 -9.29
N GLN A 239 -13.85 42.13 -9.77
CA GLN A 239 -14.32 41.62 -11.06
C GLN A 239 -13.86 42.49 -12.24
N GLU A 240 -13.76 43.81 -12.06
CA GLU A 240 -13.31 44.75 -13.09
C GLU A 240 -11.78 44.72 -13.33
N THR A 241 -10.98 44.27 -12.36
CA THR A 241 -9.52 44.19 -12.49
C THR A 241 -9.00 42.89 -13.14
N ASN A 242 -9.87 41.95 -13.50
CA ASN A 242 -9.51 40.67 -14.14
C ASN A 242 -9.95 40.57 -15.62
N GLU A 243 -10.44 41.66 -16.22
CA GLU A 243 -10.52 41.84 -17.68
C GLU A 243 -9.29 42.60 -18.20
#